data_AF-F8DXN1-F1
#
_entry.id   AF-F8DXN1-F1
#
_cell.length_a   1.000
_cell.length_b   1.000
_cell.length_c   1.000
_cell.angle_alpha   90.00
_cell.angle_beta   90.00
_cell.angle_gamma   90.00
#
_symmetry.space_group_name_H-M   'P 1'
#
loop_
_entity.id
_entity.type
_entity.pdbx_description
1 polymer ?
#
loop_
_entity_poly.entity_id
_entity_poly.type
_entity_poly.pdbx_seq_one_letter_code
_entity_poly.pdbx_strand_id
1 'polypeptide(L)'
;MNTVEGAIVLSAMTLVAAGAVSGFVTLAEHSTAQALARDAARAGALGEDARAYVNQRDSEARVQVSQERIGEVPIVRVTVSKDAPLKDVSAEAVVVAEPTE
;
A
#
# COMPACT_ATOMS: atom_id res chain seq x y z
N MET A 1 -5.60 28.21 -36.94
CA MET A 1 -5.89 27.20 -35.91
C MET A 1 -7.39 27.07 -35.80
N ASN A 2 -7.94 25.90 -36.15
CA ASN A 2 -9.38 25.64 -36.16
C ASN A 2 -9.86 25.34 -34.72
N THR A 3 -11.11 25.69 -34.41
CA THR A 3 -11.83 25.30 -33.18
C THR A 3 -11.68 23.81 -32.82
N VAL A 4 -11.66 22.93 -33.82
CA VAL A 4 -11.43 21.49 -33.66
C VAL A 4 -10.02 21.19 -33.14
N GLU A 5 -8.99 21.83 -33.67
CA GLU A 5 -7.61 21.66 -33.22
C GLU A 5 -7.45 22.15 -31.77
N GLY A 6 -8.09 23.28 -31.42
CA GLY A 6 -8.12 23.78 -30.05
C GLY A 6 -8.80 22.82 -29.07
N ALA A 7 -9.94 22.23 -29.46
CA ALA A 7 -10.65 21.24 -28.66
C ALA A 7 -9.82 19.95 -28.44
N ILE A 8 -9.11 19.49 -29.47
CA ILE A 8 -8.21 18.33 -29.38
C ILE A 8 -7.07 18.61 -28.41
N VAL A 9 -6.40 19.76 -28.55
CA VAL A 9 -5.28 20.13 -27.67
C VAL A 9 -5.73 20.24 -26.21
N LEU A 10 -6.88 20.88 -25.96
CA LEU A 10 -7.42 21.00 -24.61
C LEU A 10 -7.76 19.64 -24.00
N SER A 11 -8.37 18.75 -24.78
CA SER A 11 -8.71 17.40 -24.33
C SER A 11 -7.45 16.59 -24.02
N ALA A 12 -6.44 16.67 -24.88
CA ALA A 12 -5.16 16.00 -24.68
C ALA A 12 -4.45 16.51 -23.41
N MET A 13 -4.41 17.82 -23.19
CA MET A 13 -3.84 18.40 -21.98
C MET A 13 -4.58 17.96 -20.73
N THR A 14 -5.91 17.87 -20.79
CA THR A 14 -6.74 17.39 -19.68
C THR A 14 -6.40 15.94 -19.32
N LEU A 15 -6.28 15.06 -20.33
CA LEU A 15 -5.91 13.66 -20.11
C LEU A 15 -4.49 13.52 -19.54
N VAL A 16 -3.54 14.31 -20.04
CA VAL A 16 -2.16 14.30 -19.53
C VAL A 16 -2.11 14.77 -18.08
N ALA A 17 -2.80 15.87 -17.76
CA ALA A 17 -2.86 16.39 -16.39
C ALA A 17 -3.52 15.39 -15.44
N ALA A 18 -4.67 14.82 -15.84
CA ALA A 18 -5.36 13.79 -15.04
C ALA A 18 -4.48 12.55 -14.84
N GLY A 19 -3.81 12.07 -15.91
CA GLY A 19 -2.90 10.94 -15.82
C GLY A 19 -1.72 11.18 -14.88
N ALA A 20 -1.13 12.38 -14.92
CA ALA A 20 -0.04 12.76 -14.03
C ALA A 20 -0.50 12.76 -12.55
N VAL A 21 -1.64 13.38 -12.25
CA VAL A 21 -2.20 13.40 -10.90
C VAL A 21 -2.50 11.99 -10.39
N SER A 22 -3.17 11.17 -11.20
CA SER A 22 -3.46 9.77 -10.86
C SER A 22 -2.19 8.95 -10.62
N GLY A 23 -1.12 9.21 -11.38
CA GLY A 23 0.19 8.60 -11.18
C GLY A 23 0.81 8.96 -9.83
N PHE A 24 0.80 10.25 -9.46
CA PHE A 24 1.31 10.69 -8.16
C PHE A 24 0.51 10.13 -6.98
N VAL A 25 -0.82 10.11 -7.09
CA VAL A 25 -1.67 9.50 -6.04
C VAL A 25 -1.36 8.01 -5.93
N THR A 26 -1.24 7.28 -7.03
CA THR A 26 -0.90 5.85 -7.00
C THR A 26 0.45 5.58 -6.33
N LEU A 27 1.46 6.41 -6.58
CA LEU A 27 2.76 6.32 -5.91
C LEU A 27 2.66 6.64 -4.40
N ALA A 28 1.87 7.65 -4.03
CA ALA A 28 1.63 7.97 -2.63
C ALA A 28 0.94 6.80 -1.92
N GLU A 29 -0.10 6.22 -2.51
CA GLU A 29 -0.79 5.05 -1.95
C GLU A 29 0.15 3.87 -1.76
N HIS A 30 1.03 3.59 -2.73
CA HIS A 30 2.02 2.52 -2.59
C HIS A 30 3.00 2.79 -1.43
N SER A 31 3.45 4.04 -1.28
CA SER A 31 4.31 4.44 -0.16
C SER A 31 3.60 4.26 1.19
N THR A 32 2.32 4.61 1.28
CA THR A 32 1.53 4.41 2.51
C THR A 32 1.34 2.93 2.82
N ALA A 33 1.04 2.09 1.82
CA ALA A 33 0.92 0.64 1.99
C ALA A 33 2.23 0.04 2.52
N GLN A 34 3.38 0.51 2.02
CA GLN A 34 4.69 0.04 2.48
C GLN A 34 4.99 0.45 3.92
N ALA A 35 4.64 1.68 4.32
CA ALA A 35 4.78 2.13 5.70
C ALA A 35 3.88 1.31 6.63
N LEU A 36 2.59 1.15 6.27
CA LEU A 36 1.62 0.37 7.05
C LEU A 36 2.04 -1.09 7.20
N ALA A 37 2.51 -1.74 6.13
CA ALA A 37 2.98 -3.12 6.18
C ALA A 37 4.15 -3.27 7.16
N ARG A 38 5.12 -2.36 7.14
CA ARG A 38 6.28 -2.38 8.04
C ARG A 38 5.89 -2.19 9.50
N ASP A 39 5.05 -1.19 9.77
CA ASP A 39 4.65 -0.86 11.13
C ASP A 39 3.75 -1.96 11.71
N ALA A 40 2.86 -2.52 10.91
CA ALA A 40 2.04 -3.66 11.29
C ALA A 40 2.86 -4.94 11.51
N ALA A 41 3.87 -5.21 10.68
CA ALA A 41 4.76 -6.35 10.88
C ALA A 41 5.58 -6.20 12.18
N ARG A 42 6.00 -4.98 12.54
CA ARG A 42 6.64 -4.69 13.83
C ARG A 42 5.67 -4.87 15.00
N ALA A 43 4.45 -4.34 14.89
CA ALA A 43 3.42 -4.52 15.92
C ALA A 43 3.12 -6.02 16.13
N GLY A 44 2.98 -6.78 15.04
CA GLY A 44 2.80 -8.23 15.09
C GLY A 44 3.99 -8.97 15.69
N ALA A 45 5.22 -8.51 15.44
CA ALA A 45 6.42 -9.07 16.06
C ALA A 45 6.49 -8.83 17.58
N LEU A 46 5.82 -7.78 18.07
CA LEU A 46 5.66 -7.47 19.50
C LEU A 46 4.45 -8.17 20.13
N GLY A 47 3.73 -9.01 19.37
CA GLY A 47 2.55 -9.74 19.85
C GLY A 47 1.22 -8.98 19.72
N GLU A 48 1.20 -7.81 19.08
CA GLU A 48 -0.04 -7.08 18.81
C GLU A 48 -0.79 -7.64 17.57
N ASP A 49 -2.09 -7.35 17.46
CA ASP A 49 -2.86 -7.70 16.27
C ASP A 49 -2.52 -6.74 15.11
N ALA A 50 -1.63 -7.20 14.23
CA ALA A 50 -1.19 -6.48 13.03
C ALA A 50 -2.35 -6.09 12.10
N ARG A 51 -3.43 -6.89 12.01
CA ARG A 51 -4.58 -6.57 11.17
C ARG A 51 -5.39 -5.43 11.80
N ALA A 52 -5.64 -5.50 13.12
CA ALA A 52 -6.30 -4.42 13.83
C ALA A 52 -5.49 -3.12 13.77
N TYR A 53 -4.15 -3.19 13.83
CA TYR A 53 -3.26 -2.03 13.72
C TYR A 53 -3.42 -1.28 12.39
N VAL A 54 -3.49 -2.03 11.27
CA VAL A 54 -3.71 -1.44 9.94
C VAL A 54 -5.13 -0.90 9.82
N ASN A 55 -6.14 -1.67 10.20
CA ASN A 55 -7.55 -1.26 10.07
C ASN A 55 -7.90 0.00 10.87
N GLN A 56 -7.20 0.27 11.98
CA GLN A 56 -7.37 1.52 12.75
C GLN A 56 -6.82 2.75 12.03
N ARG A 57 -5.80 2.57 11.17
CA ARG A 57 -5.17 3.66 10.41
C ARG A 57 -5.78 3.83 9.03
N ASP A 58 -6.20 2.73 8.45
CA ASP A 58 -6.80 2.65 7.13
C ASP A 58 -7.80 1.49 7.09
N SER A 59 -9.09 1.83 7.21
CA SER A 59 -10.17 0.85 7.25
C SER A 59 -10.49 0.24 5.88
N GLU A 60 -10.00 0.85 4.80
CA GLU A 60 -10.24 0.39 3.42
C GLU A 60 -9.11 -0.52 2.91
N ALA A 61 -7.97 -0.50 3.58
CA ALA A 61 -6.84 -1.38 3.26
C ALA A 61 -7.19 -2.87 3.46
N ARG A 62 -6.82 -3.69 2.48
CA ARG A 62 -6.92 -5.15 2.55
C ARG A 62 -5.63 -5.71 3.15
N VAL A 63 -5.76 -6.52 4.21
CA VAL A 63 -4.61 -6.98 5.01
C VAL A 63 -4.53 -8.50 5.10
N GLN A 64 -3.39 -9.03 4.67
CA GLN A 64 -3.01 -10.42 4.85
C GLN A 64 -1.85 -10.50 5.83
N VAL A 65 -2.04 -11.23 6.92
CA VAL A 65 -1.00 -11.49 7.94
C VAL A 65 -0.70 -12.98 7.89
N SER A 66 0.58 -13.34 7.77
CA SER A 66 1.07 -14.70 7.91
C SER A 66 2.09 -14.74 9.04
N GLN A 67 1.89 -15.65 9.98
CA GLN A 67 2.86 -15.96 11.03
C GLN A 67 3.47 -17.31 10.71
N GLU A 68 4.74 -17.29 10.34
CA GLU A 68 5.50 -18.47 9.92
C GLU A 68 6.69 -18.66 10.86
N ARG A 69 7.30 -19.85 10.83
CA ARG A 69 8.61 -20.08 11.46
C ARG A 69 9.59 -20.53 10.40
N ILE A 70 10.77 -19.92 10.37
CA ILE A 70 11.90 -20.43 9.58
C ILE A 70 12.88 -21.06 10.57
N GLY A 71 12.85 -22.39 10.66
CA GLY A 71 13.51 -23.11 11.75
C GLY A 71 12.83 -22.80 13.09
N GLU A 72 13.60 -22.32 14.06
CA GLU A 72 13.09 -21.88 15.37
C GLU A 72 12.73 -20.39 15.43
N VAL A 73 13.00 -19.64 14.35
CA VAL A 73 12.80 -18.18 14.32
C VAL A 73 11.36 -17.87 13.90
N PRO A 74 10.54 -17.24 14.77
CA PRO A 74 9.21 -16.78 14.38
C PRO A 74 9.31 -15.56 13.47
N ILE A 75 8.49 -15.53 12.43
CA ILE A 75 8.46 -14.48 11.41
C ILE A 75 7.03 -14.03 11.21
N VAL A 76 6.85 -12.71 11.19
CA VAL A 76 5.59 -12.06 10.87
C VAL A 76 5.72 -11.41 9.50
N ARG A 77 4.92 -11.89 8.55
CA ARG A 77 4.77 -11.33 7.22
C ARG A 77 3.43 -10.60 7.15
N VAL A 78 3.47 -9.33 6.77
CA VAL A 78 2.26 -8.53 6.56
C VAL A 78 2.28 -7.97 5.14
N THR A 79 1.20 -8.27 4.41
CA THR A 79 0.92 -7.70 3.09
C THR A 79 -0.29 -6.78 3.19
N VAL A 80 -0.09 -5.52 2.82
CA VAL A 80 -1.13 -4.49 2.78
C VAL A 80 -1.39 -4.14 1.32
N SER A 81 -2.67 -4.19 0.92
CA SER A 81 -3.12 -3.84 -0.42
C SER A 81 -4.14 -2.70 -0.33
N LYS A 82 -4.03 -1.72 -1.23
CA LYS A 82 -4.89 -0.54 -1.30
C LYS A 82 -5.35 -0.29 -2.72
N ASP A 83 -6.56 0.24 -2.84
CA ASP A 83 -7.08 0.73 -4.12
C ASP A 83 -6.37 2.05 -4.47
N ALA A 84 -6.03 2.22 -5.75
CA ALA A 84 -5.42 3.46 -6.22
C ALA A 84 -5.89 3.80 -7.64
N PRO A 85 -5.82 5.09 -8.05
CA PRO A 85 -6.52 5.56 -9.25
C PRO A 85 -6.13 4.89 -10.56
N LEU A 86 -4.86 4.46 -10.72
CA LEU A 86 -4.41 3.77 -11.93
C LEU A 86 -4.48 2.25 -11.81
N LYS A 87 -4.17 1.71 -10.63
CA LYS A 87 -4.12 0.29 -10.35
C LYS A 87 -3.99 0.08 -8.84
N ASP A 88 -4.61 -0.97 -8.32
CA ASP A 88 -4.36 -1.47 -6.97
C ASP A 88 -2.86 -1.64 -6.70
N VAL A 89 -2.45 -1.20 -5.51
CA VAL A 89 -1.07 -1.27 -5.04
C VAL A 89 -1.01 -2.21 -3.84
N SER A 90 0.07 -2.98 -3.76
CA SER A 90 0.36 -3.81 -2.60
C SER A 90 1.80 -3.64 -2.16
N ALA A 91 2.02 -3.78 -0.86
CA ALA A 91 3.35 -3.77 -0.28
C ALA A 91 3.42 -4.82 0.82
N GLU A 92 4.60 -5.40 0.97
CA GLU A 92 4.86 -6.47 1.91
C GLU A 92 6.04 -6.12 2.82
N ALA A 93 5.92 -6.47 4.09
CA ALA A 93 6.99 -6.39 5.05
C ALA A 93 7.10 -7.69 5.85
N VAL A 94 8.33 -8.07 6.14
CA VAL A 94 8.67 -9.27 6.89
C VAL A 94 9.54 -8.87 8.05
N VAL A 95 9.16 -9.25 9.26
CA VAL A 95 9.89 -8.95 10.50
C VAL A 95 10.06 -10.25 11.28
N VAL A 96 11.26 -10.44 11.83
CA VAL A 96 11.55 -11.53 12.77
C VAL A 96 10.97 -11.15 14.13
N ALA A 97 10.13 -12.00 14.69
CA ALA A 97 9.64 -11.84 16.06
C ALA A 97 10.69 -12.37 17.04
N GLU A 98 10.74 -11.77 18.23
CA GLU A 98 11.59 -12.29 19.30
C GLU A 98 11.00 -13.62 19.81
N PRO A 99 11.83 -14.63 20.10
CA PRO A 99 11.36 -15.83 20.75
C PRO A 99 10.90 -15.46 22.17
N THR A 100 9.59 -15.51 22.42
CA THR A 100 9.05 -15.51 23.78
C THR A 100 9.38 -16.85 24.44
N GLU A 101 10.25 -16.83 25.44
CA GLU A 101 10.50 -17.94 26.38
C GLU A 101 9.22 -18.39 27.11
#